data_AF-A0A850JH47-F1
#
_entry.id   AF-A0A850JH47-F1
#
_cell.length_a   1.000
_cell.length_b   1.000
_cell.length_c   1.000
_cell.angle_alpha   90.00
_cell.angle_beta   90.00
_cell.angle_gamma   90.00
#
_symmetry.space_group_name_H-M   'P 1'
#
loop_
_entity.id
_entity.type
_entity.pdbx_description
1 polymer ?
#
loop_
_entity_poly.entity_id
_entity_poly.type
_entity_poly.pdbx_seq_one_letter_code
_entity_poly.pdbx_strand_id
1 'polypeptide(L)'
;MEILRGHIAEFGTAADGRIFQTERGGVVGSTAYGDVWAATRALAFTPEQVASPLARRPYDLRHAGVSLWLNSGVPATEVAERAGHSVKVLLQVYAKCILGQHDRANQRIDDALDD
;
A
#
# COMPACT_ATOMS: atom_id res chain seq x y z
N MET A 1 -7.43 12.42 2.49
CA MET A 1 -6.81 13.76 2.33
C MET A 1 -6.93 14.63 3.58
N GLU A 2 -7.94 14.44 4.42
CA GLU A 2 -8.10 15.20 5.67
C GLU A 2 -6.89 15.07 6.61
N ILE A 3 -6.44 13.84 6.88
CA ILE A 3 -5.28 13.59 7.76
C ILE A 3 -4.01 14.31 7.27
N LEU A 4 -3.71 14.23 5.98
CA LEU A 4 -2.53 14.89 5.40
C LEU A 4 -2.64 16.42 5.46
N ARG A 5 -3.82 16.96 5.16
CA ARG A 5 -4.06 18.41 5.25
C ARG A 5 -3.97 18.90 6.68
N GLY A 6 -4.51 18.16 7.65
CA GLY A 6 -4.38 18.44 9.07
C GLY A 6 -2.92 18.47 9.51
N HIS A 7 -2.14 17.45 9.14
CA HIS A 7 -0.70 17.40 9.40
C HIS A 7 0.04 18.63 8.85
N ILE A 8 -0.22 19.01 7.60
CA ILE A 8 0.43 20.18 6.99
C ILE A 8 0.01 21.48 7.69
N ALA A 9 -1.26 21.59 8.10
CA ALA A 9 -1.74 22.77 8.82
C ALA A 9 -1.11 22.91 10.22
N GLU A 10 -0.88 21.78 10.90
CA GLU A 10 -0.32 21.75 12.26
C GLU A 10 1.21 21.90 12.26
N PHE A 11 1.92 21.16 11.39
CA PHE A 11 3.38 21.05 11.42
C PHE A 11 4.08 21.82 10.30
N GLY A 12 3.34 22.35 9.33
CA GLY A 12 3.88 23.02 8.15
C GLY A 12 4.65 22.07 7.22
N THR A 13 5.57 22.64 6.45
CA THR A 13 6.51 21.90 5.60
C THR A 13 7.93 22.33 5.90
N ALA A 14 8.90 21.47 5.63
CA ALA A 14 10.31 21.81 5.70
C ALA A 14 10.67 22.93 4.71
N ALA A 15 11.79 23.62 4.94
CA ALA A 15 12.28 24.70 4.06
C ALA A 15 12.54 24.23 2.61
N ASP A 16 12.83 22.95 2.42
CA ASP A 16 13.01 22.30 1.12
C ASP A 16 11.71 21.66 0.55
N GLY A 17 10.57 21.89 1.21
CA GLY A 17 9.25 21.43 0.76
C GLY A 17 8.86 20.03 1.21
N ARG A 18 9.69 19.32 2.00
CA ARG A 18 9.29 18.01 2.56
C ARG A 18 8.09 18.16 3.50
N ILE A 19 7.14 17.23 3.39
CA ILE A 19 5.92 17.22 4.22
C ILE A 19 6.20 16.64 5.61
N PHE A 20 7.11 15.67 5.71
CA PHE A 20 7.51 15.04 6.96
C PHE A 20 8.96 15.37 7.28
N GLN A 21 9.20 15.81 8.51
CA GLN A 21 10.50 16.20 9.02
C GLN A 21 10.64 15.82 10.49
N THR A 22 11.87 15.72 10.97
CA THR A 22 12.12 15.62 12.43
C THR A 22 11.87 16.98 13.08
N GLU A 23 11.80 17.01 14.41
CA GLU A 23 11.67 18.28 15.19
C GLU A 23 12.77 19.30 14.87
N ARG A 24 13.94 18.83 14.40
CA ARG A 24 15.08 19.68 14.00
C ARG A 24 15.08 20.02 12.49
N GLY A 25 14.01 19.72 11.76
CA GLY A 25 13.91 19.93 10.30
C GLY A 25 14.64 18.90 9.43
N GLY A 26 15.16 17.84 10.06
CA GLY A 26 15.92 16.78 9.39
C GLY A 26 15.04 15.77 8.65
N VAL A 27 15.66 14.84 7.92
CA VAL A 27 14.96 13.72 7.29
C VAL A 27 14.54 12.71 8.36
N VAL A 28 13.31 12.20 8.26
CA VAL A 28 12.86 11.11 9.13
C VAL A 28 13.68 9.86 8.82
N GLY A 29 14.41 9.37 9.83
CA GLY A 29 15.24 8.18 9.69
C GLY A 29 14.43 6.92 9.42
N SER A 30 15.02 5.97 8.71
CA SER A 30 14.36 4.69 8.37
C SER A 30 13.92 3.90 9.60
N THR A 31 14.72 3.89 10.68
CA THR A 31 14.39 3.23 11.95
C THR A 31 13.15 3.83 12.60
N ALA A 32 12.97 5.15 12.52
CA ALA A 32 11.82 5.84 13.12
C ALA A 32 10.49 5.33 12.53
N TYR A 33 10.46 5.01 11.23
CA TYR A 33 9.29 4.36 10.63
C TYR A 33 9.00 2.99 11.25
N GLY A 34 10.04 2.21 11.54
CA GLY A 34 9.90 0.89 12.18
C GLY A 34 9.34 1.01 13.61
N ASP A 35 9.85 1.94 14.39
CA ASP A 35 9.44 2.15 15.78
C ASP A 35 7.98 2.65 15.87
N VAL A 36 7.65 3.67 15.07
CA VAL A 36 6.27 4.19 14.98
C VAL A 36 5.33 3.10 14.48
N TRP A 37 5.76 2.28 13.52
CA TRP A 37 4.95 1.17 13.03
C TRP A 37 4.68 0.10 14.09
N ALA A 38 5.70 -0.29 14.86
CA ALA A 38 5.56 -1.25 15.94
C ALA A 38 4.58 -0.75 17.02
N ALA A 39 4.71 0.53 17.41
CA ALA A 39 3.78 1.17 18.34
C ALA A 39 2.36 1.22 17.79
N THR A 40 2.21 1.59 16.51
CA THR A 40 0.89 1.66 15.84
C THR A 40 0.21 0.30 15.79
N ARG A 41 0.96 -0.79 15.50
CA ARG A 41 0.41 -2.16 15.52
C ARG A 41 -0.13 -2.54 16.90
N ALA A 42 0.58 -2.19 17.96
CA ALA A 42 0.15 -2.48 19.33
C ALA A 42 -1.13 -1.72 19.72
N LEU A 43 -1.37 -0.54 19.13
CA LEU A 43 -2.59 0.25 19.34
C LEU A 43 -3.76 -0.23 18.48
N ALA A 44 -3.50 -0.69 17.26
CA ALA A 44 -4.53 -0.99 16.26
C ALA A 44 -5.03 -2.45 16.28
N PHE A 45 -4.24 -3.39 16.81
CA PHE A 45 -4.50 -4.83 16.70
C PHE A 45 -4.63 -5.53 18.06
N THR A 46 -5.27 -6.70 18.07
CA THR A 46 -5.29 -7.56 19.26
C THR A 46 -3.91 -8.15 19.54
N PRO A 47 -3.61 -8.59 20.78
CA PRO A 47 -2.33 -9.22 21.11
C PRO A 47 -1.94 -10.38 20.18
N GLU A 48 -2.91 -11.21 19.79
CA GLU A 48 -2.71 -12.35 18.89
C GLU A 48 -2.34 -11.88 17.47
N GLN A 49 -3.01 -10.82 16.99
CA GLN A 49 -2.71 -10.22 15.70
C GLN A 49 -1.33 -9.54 15.69
N VAL A 50 -0.95 -8.87 16.78
CA VAL A 50 0.39 -8.28 16.94
C VAL A 50 1.47 -9.37 16.90
N ALA A 51 1.23 -10.51 17.56
CA ALA A 51 2.13 -11.66 17.56
C ALA A 51 2.20 -12.39 16.20
N SER A 52 1.16 -12.25 15.37
CA SER A 52 1.11 -12.85 14.04
C SER A 52 1.99 -12.12 13.01
N PRO A 53 2.24 -12.74 11.83
CA PRO A 53 2.91 -12.07 10.71
C PRO A 53 2.13 -10.89 10.09
N LEU A 54 0.88 -10.64 10.51
CA LEU A 54 0.01 -9.62 9.93
C LEU A 54 0.64 -8.23 10.01
N ALA A 55 0.86 -7.62 8.85
CA ALA A 55 1.40 -6.28 8.68
C ALA A 55 2.68 -6.05 9.51
N ARG A 56 3.54 -7.07 9.61
CA ARG A 56 4.73 -7.07 10.46
C ARG A 56 5.71 -5.94 10.11
N ARG A 57 5.76 -5.53 8.85
CA ARG A 57 6.60 -4.42 8.36
C ARG A 57 5.73 -3.37 7.68
N PRO A 58 6.14 -2.08 7.68
CA PRO A 58 5.45 -1.06 6.89
C PRO A 58 5.32 -1.44 5.42
N TYR A 59 6.32 -2.11 4.85
CA TYR A 59 6.33 -2.56 3.46
C TYR A 59 5.22 -3.57 3.13
N ASP A 60 4.68 -4.27 4.13
CA ASP A 60 3.57 -5.19 3.92
C ASP A 60 2.28 -4.44 3.53
N LEU A 61 2.14 -3.15 3.90
CA LEU A 61 1.04 -2.30 3.40
C LEU A 61 1.11 -2.06 1.90
N ARG A 62 2.32 -1.94 1.35
CA ARG A 62 2.51 -1.79 -0.10
C ARG A 62 2.05 -3.04 -0.82
N HIS A 63 2.39 -4.22 -0.30
CA HIS A 63 1.88 -5.48 -0.83
C HIS A 63 0.35 -5.56 -0.75
N ALA A 64 -0.24 -5.16 0.37
CA ALA A 64 -1.69 -5.15 0.53
C ALA A 64 -2.38 -4.21 -0.47
N GLY A 65 -1.85 -3.00 -0.68
CA GLY A 65 -2.40 -2.02 -1.63
C GLY A 65 -2.33 -2.50 -3.08
N VAL A 66 -1.20 -3.07 -3.51
CA VAL A 66 -1.06 -3.62 -4.86
C VAL A 66 -2.01 -4.80 -5.08
N SER A 67 -2.08 -5.73 -4.13
CA SER A 67 -3.03 -6.85 -4.20
C SER A 67 -4.48 -6.37 -4.22
N LEU A 68 -4.82 -5.32 -3.47
CA LEU A 68 -6.16 -4.73 -3.47
C LEU A 68 -6.53 -4.17 -4.84
N TRP A 69 -5.65 -3.40 -5.48
CA TRP A 69 -5.91 -2.86 -6.82
C TRP A 69 -6.12 -3.97 -7.84
N LEU A 70 -5.27 -5.00 -7.83
CA LEU A 70 -5.42 -6.16 -8.71
C LEU A 70 -6.74 -6.87 -8.46
N ASN A 71 -7.09 -7.15 -7.20
CA ASN A 71 -8.34 -7.83 -6.82
C ASN A 71 -9.60 -7.00 -7.11
N SER A 72 -9.45 -5.68 -7.19
CA SER A 72 -10.52 -4.76 -7.62
C SER A 72 -10.66 -4.70 -9.14
N GLY A 73 -9.84 -5.44 -9.89
CA GLY A 73 -9.89 -5.55 -11.34
C GLY A 73 -9.22 -4.39 -12.08
N VAL A 74 -8.37 -3.60 -11.41
CA VAL A 74 -7.54 -2.57 -12.05
C VAL A 74 -6.53 -3.26 -12.99
N PRO A 75 -6.34 -2.77 -14.23
CA PRO A 75 -5.41 -3.37 -15.17
C PRO A 75 -3.99 -3.50 -14.62
N ALA A 76 -3.35 -4.64 -14.87
CA ALA A 76 -2.00 -4.95 -14.37
C ALA A 76 -0.95 -3.91 -14.80
N THR A 77 -1.08 -3.33 -16.00
CA THR A 77 -0.22 -2.26 -16.52
C THR A 77 -0.31 -1.01 -15.67
N GLU A 78 -1.52 -0.56 -15.35
CA GLU A 78 -1.78 0.61 -14.52
C GLU A 78 -1.34 0.40 -13.06
N VAL A 79 -1.59 -0.80 -12.50
CA VAL A 79 -1.10 -1.16 -11.16
C VAL A 79 0.43 -1.10 -11.11
N ALA A 80 1.10 -1.65 -12.12
CA ALA A 80 2.57 -1.67 -12.19
C ALA A 80 3.14 -0.24 -12.27
N GLU A 81 2.55 0.62 -13.10
CA GLU A 81 2.92 2.03 -13.21
C GLU A 81 2.74 2.77 -11.88
N ARG A 82 1.54 2.68 -11.26
CA ARG A 82 1.23 3.32 -9.97
C ARG A 82 2.15 2.83 -8.86
N ALA A 83 2.51 1.55 -8.90
CA ALA A 83 3.43 0.98 -7.93
C ALA A 83 4.90 1.30 -8.25
N GLY A 84 5.25 1.76 -9.45
CA GLY A 84 6.62 2.08 -9.84
C GLY A 84 7.50 0.85 -10.09
N HIS A 85 6.93 -0.22 -10.66
CA HIS A 85 7.70 -1.39 -11.10
C HIS A 85 7.23 -1.89 -12.47
N SER A 86 8.01 -2.75 -13.11
CA SER A 86 7.61 -3.32 -14.40
C SER A 86 6.44 -4.31 -14.26
N VAL A 87 5.68 -4.49 -15.34
CA VAL A 87 4.61 -5.50 -15.43
C VAL A 87 5.16 -6.90 -15.19
N LYS A 88 6.38 -7.18 -15.67
CA LYS A 88 7.06 -8.45 -15.40
C LYS A 88 7.23 -8.71 -13.90
N VAL A 89 7.75 -7.73 -13.15
CA VAL A 89 7.90 -7.83 -11.70
C VAL A 89 6.55 -7.96 -11.01
N LEU A 90 5.53 -7.21 -11.46
CA LEU A 90 4.17 -7.32 -10.94
C LEU A 90 3.65 -8.76 -11.07
N LEU A 91 3.71 -9.35 -12.26
CA LEU A 91 3.21 -10.72 -12.48
C LEU A 91 4.02 -11.76 -11.71
N GLN A 92 5.34 -11.59 -11.59
CA GLN A 92 6.18 -12.49 -10.79
C GLN A 92 5.82 -12.48 -9.30
N VAL A 93 5.51 -11.31 -8.75
CA VAL A 93 5.25 -11.15 -7.30
C VAL A 93 3.78 -11.40 -6.95
N TYR A 94 2.84 -11.02 -7.83
CA TYR A 94 1.41 -10.96 -7.53
C TYR A 94 0.53 -11.89 -8.37
N ALA A 95 1.10 -12.83 -9.16
CA ALA A 95 0.32 -13.78 -9.97
C ALA A 95 -0.80 -14.49 -9.19
N LYS A 96 -0.57 -14.82 -7.92
CA LYS A 96 -1.56 -15.50 -7.06
C LYS A 96 -2.83 -14.67 -6.84
N CYS A 97 -2.73 -13.35 -6.86
CA CYS A 97 -3.90 -12.45 -6.74
C CYS A 97 -4.74 -12.40 -8.02
N ILE A 98 -4.11 -12.66 -9.18
CA ILE A 98 -4.78 -12.68 -10.48
C ILE A 98 -5.47 -14.02 -10.73
N LEU A 99 -4.83 -15.14 -10.31
CA LEU A 99 -5.39 -16.49 -10.45
C LEU A 99 -6.71 -16.71 -9.70
N GLY A 100 -6.98 -15.96 -8.62
CA GLY A 100 -8.25 -16.02 -7.90
C GLY A 100 -9.43 -15.35 -8.60
N GLN A 101 -9.24 -14.83 -9.82
CA GLN A 101 -10.24 -14.03 -10.54
C GLN A 101 -10.85 -14.76 -11.74
N HIS A 102 -10.67 -16.07 -11.85
CA HIS A 102 -11.15 -16.85 -13.01
C HIS A 102 -12.64 -16.63 -13.31
N ASP A 103 -13.51 -16.73 -12.30
CA ASP A 103 -14.95 -16.56 -12.49
C ASP A 103 -15.30 -15.13 -12.93
N ARG A 104 -14.61 -14.13 -12.37
CA ARG A 104 -14.77 -12.72 -12.77
C ARG A 104 -14.24 -12.44 -14.18
N ALA A 105 -13.16 -13.09 -14.57
CA ALA A 105 -12.59 -12.97 -15.90
C ALA A 105 -13.52 -13.60 -16.94
N ASN A 106 -14.07 -14.78 -16.63
CA ASN A 106 -15.06 -15.45 -17.48
C ASN A 106 -16.33 -14.61 -17.63
N GLN A 107 -16.89 -14.08 -16.54
CA GLN A 107 -18.07 -13.20 -16.63
C GLN A 107 -17.81 -11.98 -17.53
N ARG A 108 -16.64 -11.33 -17.41
CA ARG A 108 -16.27 -10.21 -18.28
C ARG A 108 -16.11 -10.60 -19.76
N ILE A 109 -15.70 -11.84 -20.04
CA ILE A 109 -15.61 -12.36 -21.39
C ILE A 109 -17.02 -12.63 -21.92
N ASP A 110 -17.87 -13.30 -21.14
CA ASP A 110 -19.26 -13.58 -21.50
C ASP A 110 -20.02 -12.27 -21.77
N ASP A 111 -19.93 -11.28 -20.87
CA ASP A 111 -20.54 -9.96 -21.02
C ASP A 111 -20.09 -9.23 -22.32
N ALA A 112 -18.85 -9.47 -22.78
CA ALA A 112 -18.30 -8.85 -23.98
C ALA A 112 -18.61 -9.64 -25.27
N LEU A 113 -19.05 -10.90 -25.14
CA LEU A 113 -19.45 -11.78 -26.25
C LEU A 113 -20.96 -11.83 -26.46
N ASP A 114 -21.75 -11.44 -25.45
CA ASP A 114 -23.22 -11.34 -25.49
C ASP A 114 -23.74 -9.99 -26.06
N ASP A 115 -22.84 -9.11 -26.53
CA ASP A 115 -23.08 -7.88 -27.32
C ASP A 115 -22.75 -8.09 -28.81
#